data_AF-A0A7Y0R201-F1
#
_entry.id   AF-A0A7Y0R201-F1
#
_cell.length_a   1.000
_cell.length_b   1.000
_cell.length_c   1.000
_cell.angle_alpha   90.00
_cell.angle_beta   90.00
_cell.angle_gamma   90.00
#
_symmetry.space_group_name_H-M   'P 1'
#
loop_
_entity.id
_entity.type
_entity.pdbx_description
1 polymer ?
#
loop_
_entity_poly.entity_id
_entity_poly.type
_entity_poly.pdbx_seq_one_letter_code
_entity_poly.pdbx_strand_id
1 'polypeptide(L)'
;PLTVKKHLRAQEIAQRCQLPCVYLVDSGGANLPHQSDVFPDKDHFGRIFFNQARMSAKGIPQIAVVMGLCTAGGAYVPAMADVSIMVKEQGTIFLAGPPLVKAATGEVVTGEELGGADVHCRKSGVADYYAENDEHALDLAREAIANANRPKPPKSDSAILPPRYDAEEMYGIVNANLRLSFDVREIIARIVDDSDFDEFKALYGRTLVCGFARIHGQLLGIV
;
A
#
# COMPACT_ATOMS: atom_id res chain seq x y z
N PRO A 1 -19.84 -3.02 0.40
CA PRO A 1 -18.90 -2.15 -0.35
C PRO A 1 -17.44 -2.66 -0.26
N LEU A 2 -16.66 -2.65 -1.35
CA LEU A 2 -15.34 -3.33 -1.39
C LEU A 2 -14.12 -2.43 -1.09
N THR A 3 -14.30 -1.12 -0.99
CA THR A 3 -13.20 -0.15 -0.79
C THR A 3 -12.38 -0.45 0.45
N VAL A 4 -13.05 -0.70 1.58
CA VAL A 4 -12.38 -1.05 2.85
C VAL A 4 -11.57 -2.34 2.70
N LYS A 5 -12.17 -3.38 2.14
CA LYS A 5 -11.48 -4.66 1.90
C LYS A 5 -10.21 -4.49 1.05
N LYS A 6 -10.26 -3.66 0.01
CA LYS A 6 -9.08 -3.36 -0.83
C LYS A 6 -8.01 -2.59 -0.04
N HIS A 7 -8.41 -1.61 0.75
CA HIS A 7 -7.48 -0.82 1.59
C HIS A 7 -6.78 -1.73 2.62
N LEU A 8 -7.53 -2.56 3.35
CA LEU A 8 -6.98 -3.50 4.33
C LEU A 8 -6.05 -4.52 3.67
N ARG A 9 -6.39 -5.00 2.46
CA ARG A 9 -5.52 -5.91 1.72
C ARG A 9 -4.18 -5.26 1.34
N ALA A 10 -4.17 -3.97 1.00
CA ALA A 10 -2.94 -3.24 0.72
C ALA A 10 -2.06 -3.14 1.99
N GLN A 11 -2.66 -2.82 3.14
CA GLN A 11 -1.94 -2.79 4.43
C GLN A 11 -1.43 -4.17 4.85
N GLU A 12 -2.18 -5.24 4.60
CA GLU A 12 -1.74 -6.61 4.89
C GLU A 12 -0.47 -6.96 4.11
N ILE A 13 -0.44 -6.64 2.81
CA ILE A 13 0.75 -6.84 1.96
C ILE A 13 1.90 -5.99 2.46
N ALA A 14 1.65 -4.71 2.75
CA ALA A 14 2.68 -3.79 3.25
C ALA A 14 3.30 -4.30 4.55
N GLN A 15 2.48 -4.74 5.50
CA GLN A 15 2.95 -5.32 6.75
C GLN A 15 3.75 -6.61 6.53
N ARG A 16 3.26 -7.52 5.69
CA ARG A 16 3.91 -8.81 5.42
C ARG A 16 5.26 -8.64 4.73
N CYS A 17 5.37 -7.68 3.83
CA CYS A 17 6.57 -7.41 3.04
C CYS A 17 7.45 -6.29 3.60
N GLN A 18 7.10 -5.72 4.77
CA GLN A 18 7.82 -4.60 5.41
C GLN A 18 7.98 -3.40 4.46
N LEU A 19 6.90 -3.02 3.78
CA LEU A 19 6.86 -1.92 2.82
C LEU A 19 6.29 -0.66 3.49
N PRO A 20 6.97 0.50 3.38
CA PRO A 20 6.40 1.80 3.73
C PRO A 20 5.06 2.03 3.04
N CYS A 21 4.15 2.69 3.74
CA CYS A 21 2.83 3.04 3.22
C CYS A 21 2.81 4.52 2.87
N VAL A 22 2.34 4.83 1.65
CA VAL A 22 2.00 6.20 1.24
C VAL A 22 0.51 6.23 0.92
N TYR A 23 -0.24 7.02 1.66
CA TYR A 23 -1.67 7.23 1.50
C TYR A 23 -1.91 8.54 0.75
N LEU A 24 -2.36 8.47 -0.50
CA LEU A 24 -2.87 9.63 -1.23
C LEU A 24 -4.34 9.79 -0.86
N VAL A 25 -4.62 10.67 0.11
CA VAL A 25 -5.91 10.81 0.75
C VAL A 25 -6.74 11.87 0.03
N ASP A 26 -7.80 11.40 -0.61
CA ASP A 26 -8.86 12.22 -1.18
C ASP A 26 -10.19 11.42 -1.11
N SER A 27 -10.97 11.64 -0.05
CA SER A 27 -12.15 10.84 0.23
C SER A 27 -13.27 11.64 0.91
N GLY A 28 -14.44 11.62 0.27
CA GLY A 28 -15.69 12.17 0.79
C GLY A 28 -16.26 11.51 2.05
N GLY A 29 -15.66 10.40 2.51
CA GLY A 29 -16.14 9.60 3.64
C GLY A 29 -16.70 8.23 3.24
N ALA A 30 -17.51 7.63 4.11
CA ALA A 30 -18.08 6.30 3.91
C ALA A 30 -19.39 6.33 3.10
N ASN A 31 -19.71 5.22 2.44
CA ASN A 31 -21.00 5.03 1.77
C ASN A 31 -22.11 4.81 2.80
N LEU A 32 -22.80 5.90 3.19
CA LEU A 32 -23.77 5.92 4.29
C LEU A 32 -24.93 4.91 4.13
N PRO A 33 -25.57 4.74 2.95
CA PRO A 33 -26.57 3.68 2.74
C PRO A 33 -26.11 2.27 3.10
N HIS A 34 -24.81 2.00 3.03
CA HIS A 34 -24.20 0.69 3.33
C HIS A 34 -23.25 0.75 4.53
N GLN A 35 -23.49 1.68 5.48
CA GLN A 35 -22.59 1.90 6.62
C GLN A 35 -22.38 0.65 7.48
N SER A 36 -23.38 -0.24 7.60
CA SER A 36 -23.30 -1.48 8.37
C SER A 36 -22.22 -2.43 7.85
N ASP A 37 -21.93 -2.37 6.55
CA ASP A 37 -20.93 -3.19 5.86
C ASP A 37 -19.56 -2.50 5.78
N VAL A 38 -19.43 -1.33 6.42
CA VAL A 38 -18.26 -0.45 6.30
C VAL A 38 -17.72 -0.02 7.66
N PHE A 39 -18.55 0.09 8.69
CA PHE A 39 -18.18 0.71 9.97
C PHE A 39 -17.93 -0.27 11.14
N PRO A 40 -18.86 -1.18 11.51
CA PRO A 40 -18.89 -1.74 12.86
C PRO A 40 -17.94 -2.93 13.14
N ASP A 41 -17.57 -3.72 12.14
CA ASP A 41 -16.92 -5.02 12.36
C ASP A 41 -15.38 -4.93 12.46
N LYS A 42 -14.73 -6.00 12.92
CA LYS A 42 -13.29 -6.09 13.12
C LYS A 42 -12.46 -5.75 11.87
N ASP A 43 -12.95 -6.13 10.70
CA ASP A 43 -12.28 -5.91 9.41
C ASP A 43 -12.96 -4.78 8.59
N HIS A 44 -13.62 -3.85 9.29
CA HIS A 44 -14.22 -2.65 8.73
C HIS A 44 -13.31 -1.41 8.88
N PHE A 45 -13.83 -0.20 8.61
CA PHE A 45 -13.05 1.03 8.41
C PHE A 45 -12.04 1.31 9.53
N GLY A 46 -12.42 1.06 10.80
CA GLY A 46 -11.54 1.27 11.95
C GLY A 46 -10.27 0.40 11.95
N ARG A 47 -10.27 -0.71 11.20
CA ARG A 47 -9.10 -1.59 11.08
C ARG A 47 -7.92 -0.92 10.36
N ILE A 48 -8.20 0.08 9.52
CA ILE A 48 -7.18 0.88 8.82
C ILE A 48 -6.24 1.53 9.85
N PHE A 49 -6.81 2.17 10.87
CA PHE A 49 -6.06 2.89 11.90
C PHE A 49 -5.31 1.94 12.83
N PHE A 50 -5.96 0.82 13.19
CA PHE A 50 -5.30 -0.24 13.96
C PHE A 50 -4.05 -0.75 13.22
N ASN A 51 -4.17 -1.07 11.93
CA ASN A 51 -3.04 -1.54 11.14
C ASN A 51 -1.95 -0.47 11.02
N GLN A 52 -2.33 0.79 10.77
CA GLN A 52 -1.40 1.91 10.65
C GLN A 52 -0.55 2.09 11.92
N ALA A 53 -1.19 2.15 13.10
CA ALA A 53 -0.48 2.24 14.37
C ALA A 53 0.43 1.03 14.62
N ARG A 54 -0.02 -0.18 14.29
CA ARG A 54 0.78 -1.41 14.48
C ARG A 54 1.95 -1.51 13.50
N MET A 55 1.83 -0.95 12.29
CA MET A 55 2.90 -0.89 11.31
C MET A 55 3.95 0.17 11.70
N SER A 56 3.51 1.37 12.09
CA SER A 56 4.39 2.41 12.64
C SER A 56 5.19 1.89 13.85
N ALA A 57 4.52 1.23 14.80
CA ALA A 57 5.19 0.60 15.96
C ALA A 57 6.21 -0.49 15.61
N LYS A 58 6.18 -1.03 14.39
CA LYS A 58 7.17 -1.99 13.86
C LYS A 58 8.29 -1.32 13.05
N GLY A 59 8.30 0.01 12.96
CA GLY A 59 9.23 0.76 12.13
C GLY A 59 8.91 0.72 10.64
N ILE A 60 7.66 0.43 10.26
CA ILE A 60 7.20 0.53 8.87
C ILE A 60 6.59 1.93 8.67
N PRO A 61 7.25 2.84 7.93
CA PRO A 61 6.82 4.23 7.82
C PRO A 61 5.40 4.37 7.26
N GLN A 62 4.61 5.24 7.88
CA GLN A 62 3.25 5.60 7.48
C GLN A 62 3.22 7.07 7.05
N ILE A 63 3.04 7.34 5.77
CA ILE A 63 3.04 8.70 5.20
C ILE A 63 1.67 8.98 4.61
N ALA A 64 1.06 10.10 4.98
CA ALA A 64 -0.20 10.56 4.42
C ALA A 64 0.00 11.85 3.61
N VAL A 65 -0.64 11.92 2.45
CA VAL A 65 -0.66 13.09 1.58
C VAL A 65 -2.12 13.46 1.34
N VAL A 66 -2.59 14.53 1.96
CA VAL A 66 -3.98 14.99 1.90
C VAL A 66 -4.12 15.97 0.74
N MET A 67 -4.76 15.48 -0.32
CA MET A 67 -4.92 16.16 -1.61
C MET A 67 -6.37 16.55 -1.88
N GLY A 68 -7.25 16.43 -0.87
CA GLY A 68 -8.66 16.73 -1.01
C GLY A 68 -9.41 16.56 0.30
N LEU A 69 -10.67 16.12 0.22
CA LEU A 69 -11.51 15.99 1.41
C LEU A 69 -11.02 14.84 2.31
N CYS A 70 -10.97 15.07 3.62
CA CYS A 70 -10.64 14.06 4.62
C CYS A 70 -11.54 14.21 5.86
N THR A 71 -12.74 13.62 5.78
CA THR A 71 -13.79 13.81 6.80
C THR A 71 -14.00 12.59 7.70
N ALA A 72 -14.40 12.85 8.94
CA ALA A 72 -14.82 11.87 9.94
C ALA A 72 -13.80 10.76 10.14
N GLY A 73 -14.15 9.50 9.83
CA GLY A 73 -13.21 8.39 9.95
C GLY A 73 -11.95 8.60 9.11
N GLY A 74 -12.06 9.22 7.93
CA GLY A 74 -10.91 9.46 7.05
C GLY A 74 -9.83 10.31 7.71
N ALA A 75 -10.20 11.23 8.60
CA ALA A 75 -9.30 12.16 9.27
C ALA A 75 -8.24 11.47 10.13
N TYR A 76 -8.48 10.23 10.57
CA TYR A 76 -7.48 9.46 11.33
C TYR A 76 -6.34 8.94 10.45
N VAL A 77 -6.50 8.84 9.13
CA VAL A 77 -5.40 8.44 8.23
C VAL A 77 -4.23 9.44 8.32
N PRO A 78 -4.41 10.75 8.07
CA PRO A 78 -3.34 11.72 8.27
C PRO A 78 -2.99 11.93 9.75
N ALA A 79 -3.96 11.95 10.66
CA ALA A 79 -3.68 12.22 12.07
C ALA A 79 -2.88 11.12 12.80
N MET A 80 -2.85 9.91 12.27
CA MET A 80 -2.07 8.78 12.82
C MET A 80 -0.86 8.42 11.95
N ALA A 81 -0.55 9.22 10.93
CA ALA A 81 0.62 8.99 10.08
C ALA A 81 1.88 9.45 10.83
N ASP A 82 3.03 8.84 10.50
CA ASP A 82 4.32 9.30 11.01
C ASP A 82 4.71 10.64 10.36
N VAL A 83 4.25 10.87 9.12
CA VAL A 83 4.38 12.13 8.38
C VAL A 83 3.06 12.41 7.65
N SER A 84 2.54 13.62 7.81
CA SER A 84 1.31 14.12 7.23
C SER A 84 1.59 15.38 6.39
N ILE A 85 1.35 15.28 5.08
CA ILE A 85 1.55 16.36 4.09
C ILE A 85 0.18 16.83 3.63
N MET A 86 -0.04 18.14 3.52
CA MET A 86 -1.36 18.69 3.20
C MET A 86 -1.27 19.80 2.14
N VAL A 87 -2.07 19.68 1.08
CA VAL A 87 -2.13 20.67 -0.01
C VAL A 87 -2.99 21.85 0.41
N LYS A 88 -2.48 23.08 0.27
CA LYS A 88 -3.20 24.31 0.60
C LYS A 88 -4.43 24.52 -0.27
N GLU A 89 -5.46 25.15 0.29
CA GLU A 89 -6.71 25.54 -0.41
C GLU A 89 -7.40 24.37 -1.14
N GLN A 90 -7.10 23.12 -0.76
CA GLN A 90 -7.55 21.91 -1.43
C GLN A 90 -7.73 20.76 -0.43
N GLY A 91 -6.67 20.45 0.34
CA GLY A 91 -6.73 19.48 1.42
C GLY A 91 -7.57 20.01 2.57
N THR A 92 -8.45 19.18 3.13
CA THR A 92 -9.17 19.50 4.38
C THR A 92 -9.25 18.29 5.30
N ILE A 93 -9.06 18.47 6.61
CA ILE A 93 -9.15 17.42 7.62
C ILE A 93 -10.12 17.85 8.72
N PHE A 94 -11.13 17.04 9.02
CA PHE A 94 -11.99 17.29 10.18
C PHE A 94 -12.77 16.04 10.61
N LEU A 95 -13.06 15.91 11.90
CA LEU A 95 -13.93 14.85 12.42
C LEU A 95 -15.41 15.07 12.05
N ALA A 96 -15.82 16.32 11.94
CA ALA A 96 -17.15 16.73 11.54
C ALA A 96 -17.02 17.88 10.54
N GLY A 97 -17.47 17.68 9.30
CA GLY A 97 -17.41 18.72 8.28
C GLY A 97 -18.43 19.84 8.50
N PRO A 98 -18.35 20.93 7.72
CA PRO A 98 -19.24 22.09 7.87
C PRO A 98 -20.74 21.77 7.93
N PRO A 99 -21.29 20.83 7.12
CA PRO A 99 -22.70 20.48 7.23
C PRO A 99 -23.09 19.91 8.60
N LEU A 100 -22.20 19.13 9.23
CA LEU A 100 -22.45 18.51 10.53
C LEU A 100 -22.25 19.51 11.67
N VAL A 101 -21.25 20.39 11.58
CA VAL A 101 -21.03 21.49 12.54
C VAL A 101 -22.25 22.42 12.57
N LYS A 102 -22.75 22.83 11.39
CA LYS A 102 -23.97 23.64 11.27
C LYS A 102 -25.19 22.94 11.86
N ALA A 103 -25.38 21.66 11.57
CA ALA A 103 -26.51 20.90 12.09
C ALA A 103 -26.47 20.75 13.63
N ALA A 104 -25.28 20.62 14.21
CA ALA A 104 -25.12 20.40 15.65
C ALA A 104 -25.13 21.70 16.48
N THR A 105 -24.59 22.80 15.95
CA THR A 105 -24.32 24.04 16.71
C THR A 105 -24.96 25.29 16.12
N GLY A 106 -25.39 25.26 14.86
CA GLY A 106 -25.83 26.44 14.11
C GLY A 106 -24.68 27.28 13.53
N GLU A 107 -23.43 26.96 13.84
CA GLU A 107 -22.25 27.68 13.32
C GLU A 107 -22.10 27.48 11.81
N VAL A 108 -21.77 28.56 11.10
CA VAL A 108 -21.52 28.54 9.65
C VAL A 108 -20.05 28.87 9.43
N VAL A 109 -19.29 27.87 8.99
CA VAL A 109 -17.86 27.95 8.75
C VAL A 109 -17.54 27.24 7.44
N THR A 110 -16.52 27.69 6.70
CA THR A 110 -16.08 27.01 5.48
C THR A 110 -15.19 25.80 5.79
N GLY A 111 -14.93 24.94 4.80
CA GLY A 111 -14.01 23.81 4.97
C GLY A 111 -12.57 24.24 5.27
N GLU A 112 -12.11 25.30 4.60
CA GLU A 112 -10.76 25.85 4.78
C GLU A 112 -10.57 26.46 6.18
N GLU A 113 -11.57 27.23 6.65
CA GLU A 113 -11.53 27.83 7.99
C GLU A 113 -11.62 26.78 9.11
N LEU A 114 -12.36 25.70 8.88
CA LEU A 114 -12.57 24.65 9.86
C LEU A 114 -11.37 23.70 9.99
N GLY A 115 -10.76 23.35 8.86
CA GLY A 115 -9.74 22.30 8.82
C GLY A 115 -8.90 22.30 7.55
N GLY A 116 -8.64 23.46 6.98
CA GLY A 116 -7.72 23.62 5.84
C GLY A 116 -6.25 23.45 6.23
N ALA A 117 -5.36 23.59 5.24
CA ALA A 117 -3.93 23.37 5.43
C ALA A 117 -3.32 24.38 6.41
N ASP A 118 -3.76 25.64 6.35
CA ASP A 118 -3.31 26.69 7.28
C ASP A 118 -3.70 26.39 8.73
N VAL A 119 -4.85 25.77 8.97
CA VAL A 119 -5.26 25.34 10.31
C VAL A 119 -4.32 24.25 10.83
N HIS A 120 -4.08 23.22 10.02
CA HIS A 120 -3.36 22.04 10.50
C HIS A 120 -1.84 22.15 10.49
N CYS A 121 -1.26 22.94 9.58
CA CYS A 121 0.20 23.13 9.51
C CYS A 121 0.68 24.28 10.42
N ARG A 122 -0.16 25.28 10.72
CA ARG A 122 0.27 26.46 11.51
C ARG A 122 -0.26 26.49 12.94
N LYS A 123 -1.41 25.87 13.22
CA LYS A 123 -2.08 25.97 14.53
C LYS A 123 -2.16 24.65 15.25
N SER A 124 -2.76 23.62 14.64
CA SER A 124 -3.06 22.37 15.35
C SER A 124 -1.90 21.37 15.37
N GLY A 125 -1.02 21.39 14.35
CA GLY A 125 0.05 20.40 14.18
C GLY A 125 -0.46 19.01 13.78
N VAL A 126 -1.61 18.91 13.11
CA VAL A 126 -2.13 17.62 12.59
C VAL A 126 -1.49 17.29 11.22
N ALA A 127 -1.00 18.30 10.52
CA ALA A 127 -0.19 18.15 9.32
C ALA A 127 1.20 18.74 9.58
N ASP A 128 2.23 18.07 9.07
CA ASP A 128 3.63 18.39 9.29
C ASP A 128 4.21 19.25 8.16
N TYR A 129 3.76 19.01 6.92
CA TYR A 129 4.24 19.72 5.74
C TYR A 129 3.11 20.41 4.98
N TYR A 130 3.36 21.69 4.65
CA TYR A 130 2.46 22.54 3.87
C TYR A 130 2.86 22.50 2.39
N ALA A 131 2.02 21.91 1.54
CA ALA A 131 2.26 21.80 0.12
C ALA A 131 1.48 22.85 -0.68
N GLU A 132 2.10 23.36 -1.74
CA GLU A 132 1.55 24.44 -2.57
C GLU A 132 0.56 23.94 -3.62
N ASN A 133 0.72 22.68 -4.03
CA ASN A 133 -0.09 21.95 -5.00
C ASN A 133 0.24 20.44 -4.89
N ASP A 134 -0.47 19.62 -5.68
CA ASP A 134 -0.29 18.17 -5.72
C ASP A 134 1.13 17.73 -6.08
N GLU A 135 1.79 18.39 -7.04
CA GLU A 135 3.16 18.03 -7.46
C GLU A 135 4.16 18.25 -6.32
N HIS A 136 4.09 19.41 -5.66
CA HIS A 136 4.90 19.70 -4.48
C HIS A 136 4.62 18.71 -3.34
N ALA A 137 3.37 18.29 -3.14
CA ALA A 137 3.03 17.29 -2.13
C ALA A 137 3.66 15.92 -2.41
N LEU A 138 3.73 15.52 -3.68
CA LEU A 138 4.41 14.29 -4.09
C LEU A 138 5.93 14.38 -3.93
N ASP A 139 6.54 15.53 -4.19
CA ASP A 139 7.97 15.75 -3.94
C ASP A 139 8.30 15.62 -2.45
N LEU A 140 7.51 16.25 -1.57
CA LEU A 140 7.65 16.10 -0.12
C LEU A 140 7.46 14.65 0.34
N ALA A 141 6.54 13.91 -0.26
CA ALA A 141 6.34 12.49 0.06
C ALA A 141 7.56 11.64 -0.35
N ARG A 142 8.21 11.96 -1.48
CA ARG A 142 9.47 11.31 -1.90
C ARG A 142 10.60 11.60 -0.93
N GLU A 143 10.71 12.84 -0.46
CA GLU A 143 11.69 13.23 0.56
C GLU A 143 11.45 12.50 1.89
N ALA A 144 10.19 12.42 2.34
CA ALA A 144 9.82 11.68 3.55
C ALA A 144 10.22 10.20 3.46
N ILE A 145 9.99 9.54 2.32
CA ILE A 145 10.45 8.16 2.07
C ILE A 145 11.98 8.06 2.06
N ALA A 146 12.68 9.01 1.42
CA ALA A 146 14.13 9.00 1.34
C ALA A 146 14.77 9.13 2.74
N ASN A 147 14.16 9.92 3.61
CA ASN A 147 14.62 10.17 4.98
C ASN A 147 14.20 9.10 5.99
N ALA A 148 13.37 8.12 5.60
CA ALA A 148 12.92 7.05 6.48
C ALA A 148 14.02 6.03 6.89
N ASN A 149 15.26 6.25 6.46
CA ASN A 149 16.46 5.47 6.82
C ASN A 149 16.28 3.94 6.76
N ARG A 150 15.61 3.45 5.71
CA ARG A 150 15.38 2.01 5.53
C ARG A 150 16.68 1.30 5.13
N PRO A 151 16.96 0.12 5.71
CA PRO A 151 18.02 -0.73 5.20
C PRO A 151 17.69 -1.13 3.77
N LYS A 152 18.65 -0.91 2.86
CA LYS A 152 18.53 -1.37 1.49
C LYS A 152 18.50 -2.91 1.50
N PRO A 153 17.68 -3.54 0.63
CA PRO A 153 17.75 -4.98 0.48
C PRO A 153 19.18 -5.38 0.09
N PRO A 154 19.67 -6.54 0.58
CA PRO A 154 20.99 -7.02 0.21
C PRO A 154 21.07 -7.13 -1.32
N LYS A 155 22.11 -6.53 -1.90
CA LYS A 155 22.43 -6.74 -3.31
C LYS A 155 23.02 -8.13 -3.45
N SER A 156 22.58 -8.85 -4.47
CA SER A 156 23.26 -10.08 -4.88
C SER A 156 24.56 -9.70 -5.58
N ASP A 157 25.66 -10.35 -5.22
CA ASP A 157 26.94 -10.21 -5.92
C ASP A 157 26.97 -11.03 -7.22
N SER A 158 25.96 -11.86 -7.46
CA SER A 158 25.83 -12.66 -8.68
C SER A 158 25.39 -11.80 -9.86
N ALA A 159 25.92 -12.12 -11.06
CA ALA A 159 25.44 -11.54 -12.30
C ALA A 159 23.95 -11.85 -12.48
N ILE A 160 23.13 -10.84 -12.76
CA ILE A 160 21.72 -11.00 -13.08
C ILE A 160 21.64 -11.32 -14.57
N LEU A 161 21.32 -12.57 -14.89
CA LEU A 161 21.14 -13.05 -16.25
C LEU A 161 19.65 -13.28 -16.52
N PRO A 162 19.14 -12.88 -17.69
CA PRO A 162 17.77 -13.20 -18.06
C PRO A 162 17.59 -14.74 -18.19
N PRO A 163 16.35 -15.25 -18.12
CA PRO A 163 16.06 -16.63 -18.50
C PRO A 163 16.58 -16.95 -19.91
N ARG A 164 17.02 -18.19 -20.15
CA ARG A 164 17.55 -18.64 -21.44
C ARG A 164 16.49 -18.82 -22.54
N TYR A 165 15.22 -18.78 -22.15
CA TYR A 165 14.07 -19.01 -23.02
C TYR A 165 13.12 -17.82 -22.97
N ASP A 166 12.39 -17.58 -24.06
CA ASP A 166 11.43 -16.48 -24.12
C ASP A 166 10.24 -16.75 -23.18
N ALA A 167 9.81 -15.73 -22.45
CA ALA A 167 8.63 -15.79 -21.60
C ALA A 167 7.35 -16.08 -22.41
N GLU A 168 7.28 -15.64 -23.67
CA GLU A 168 6.13 -15.89 -24.55
C GLU A 168 5.96 -17.38 -24.87
N GLU A 169 7.02 -18.18 -24.82
CA GLU A 169 6.92 -19.63 -25.03
C GLU A 169 6.04 -20.32 -23.97
N MET A 170 5.82 -19.70 -22.80
CA MET A 170 4.89 -20.21 -21.77
C MET A 170 3.46 -20.40 -22.30
N TYR A 171 3.03 -19.57 -23.26
CA TYR A 171 1.71 -19.71 -23.89
C TYR A 171 1.55 -21.02 -24.68
N GLY A 172 2.66 -21.58 -25.18
CA GLY A 172 2.68 -22.87 -25.87
C GLY A 172 2.80 -24.08 -24.94
N ILE A 173 3.28 -23.88 -23.71
CA ILE A 173 3.49 -24.95 -22.72
C ILE A 173 2.19 -25.30 -22.00
N VAL A 174 1.44 -24.28 -21.57
CA VAL A 174 0.17 -24.48 -20.87
C VAL A 174 -0.92 -24.82 -21.88
N ASN A 175 -1.37 -26.07 -21.86
CA ASN A 175 -2.39 -26.52 -22.79
C ASN A 175 -3.77 -25.89 -22.48
N ALA A 176 -4.50 -25.48 -23.53
CA ALA A 176 -5.89 -25.06 -23.40
C ALA A 176 -6.80 -26.15 -22.80
N ASN A 177 -6.46 -27.42 -23.00
CA ASN A 177 -7.10 -28.55 -22.33
C ASN A 177 -6.44 -28.80 -20.96
N LEU A 178 -7.11 -28.35 -19.90
CA LEU A 178 -6.68 -28.46 -18.50
C LEU A 178 -6.50 -29.89 -17.97
N ARG A 179 -6.90 -30.93 -18.73
CA ARG A 179 -6.67 -32.34 -18.37
C ARG A 179 -5.30 -32.84 -18.79
N LEU A 180 -4.62 -32.14 -19.71
CA LEU A 180 -3.30 -32.53 -20.18
C LEU A 180 -2.25 -32.00 -19.21
N SER A 181 -1.42 -32.91 -18.70
CA SER A 181 -0.27 -32.56 -17.90
C SER A 181 0.85 -32.00 -18.77
N PHE A 182 1.64 -31.09 -18.22
CA PHE A 182 2.89 -30.61 -18.80
C PHE A 182 3.98 -30.67 -17.72
N ASP A 183 5.25 -30.55 -18.11
CA ASP A 183 6.34 -30.45 -17.15
C ASP A 183 6.45 -29.01 -16.62
N VAL A 184 6.20 -28.80 -15.33
CA VAL A 184 6.28 -27.48 -14.69
C VAL A 184 7.69 -26.89 -14.75
N ARG A 185 8.73 -27.72 -14.92
CA ARG A 185 10.13 -27.25 -15.11
C ARG A 185 10.27 -26.33 -16.32
N GLU A 186 9.44 -26.51 -17.36
CA GLU A 186 9.41 -25.62 -18.52
C GLU A 186 8.93 -24.20 -18.15
N ILE A 187 8.03 -24.06 -17.18
CA ILE A 187 7.59 -22.76 -16.67
C ILE A 187 8.69 -22.14 -15.80
N ILE A 188 9.29 -22.94 -14.90
CA ILE A 188 10.37 -22.49 -14.02
C ILE A 188 11.53 -21.93 -14.85
N ALA A 189 11.95 -22.62 -15.91
CA ALA A 189 13.03 -22.21 -16.79
C ALA A 189 12.81 -20.85 -17.48
N ARG A 190 11.56 -20.36 -17.57
CA ARG A 190 11.21 -19.07 -18.21
C ARG A 190 11.00 -17.94 -17.19
N ILE A 191 11.11 -18.24 -15.90
CA ILE A 191 10.91 -17.29 -14.81
C ILE A 191 12.23 -16.99 -14.09
N VAL A 192 13.07 -18.00 -13.88
CA VAL A 192 14.27 -17.89 -13.06
C VAL A 192 15.49 -17.44 -13.87
N ASP A 193 16.40 -16.73 -13.20
CA ASP A 193 17.63 -16.22 -13.80
C ASP A 193 18.46 -17.35 -14.43
N ASP A 194 18.96 -17.13 -15.64
CA ASP A 194 19.72 -18.11 -16.45
C ASP A 194 19.03 -19.48 -16.63
N SER A 195 17.73 -19.57 -16.37
CA SER A 195 16.99 -20.85 -16.31
C SER A 195 17.63 -21.87 -15.34
N ASP A 196 18.39 -21.40 -14.35
CA ASP A 196 19.12 -22.23 -13.40
C ASP A 196 18.23 -22.64 -12.22
N PHE A 197 18.09 -23.94 -12.03
CA PHE A 197 17.20 -24.53 -11.03
C PHE A 197 17.84 -25.76 -10.39
N ASP A 198 18.15 -25.63 -9.09
CA ASP A 198 18.66 -26.73 -8.27
C ASP A 198 17.48 -27.51 -7.68
N GLU A 199 17.11 -28.60 -8.34
CA GLU A 199 15.93 -29.39 -7.98
C GLU A 199 16.18 -30.26 -6.73
N PHE A 200 15.43 -29.96 -5.67
CA PHE A 200 15.48 -30.71 -4.42
C PHE A 200 14.70 -32.01 -4.53
N LYS A 201 15.37 -33.14 -4.24
CA LYS A 201 14.76 -34.49 -4.25
C LYS A 201 14.09 -34.86 -5.58
N ALA A 202 14.71 -34.53 -6.72
CA ALA A 202 14.18 -34.77 -8.07
C ALA A 202 13.60 -36.18 -8.35
N LEU A 203 14.05 -37.20 -7.62
CA LEU A 203 13.59 -38.59 -7.79
C LEU A 203 12.53 -39.06 -6.77
N TYR A 204 12.12 -38.23 -5.81
CA TYR A 204 11.18 -38.57 -4.74
C TYR A 204 9.96 -37.64 -4.76
N GLY A 205 8.74 -38.21 -4.75
CA GLY A 205 7.52 -37.39 -4.72
C GLY A 205 7.31 -36.53 -5.97
N ARG A 206 7.62 -37.07 -7.16
CA ARG A 206 7.71 -36.38 -8.46
C ARG A 206 6.44 -35.62 -8.92
N THR A 207 5.34 -35.72 -8.19
CA THR A 207 4.12 -34.93 -8.40
C THR A 207 4.23 -33.49 -7.89
N LEU A 208 5.26 -33.17 -7.10
CA LEU A 208 5.56 -31.83 -6.61
C LEU A 208 7.04 -31.52 -6.89
N VAL A 209 7.30 -30.45 -7.64
CA VAL A 209 8.66 -30.04 -8.01
C VAL A 209 9.08 -28.94 -7.04
N CYS A 210 10.13 -29.20 -6.27
CA CYS A 210 10.69 -28.23 -5.33
C CYS A 210 12.15 -27.97 -5.67
N GLY A 211 12.64 -26.77 -5.39
CA GLY A 211 14.06 -26.48 -5.58
C GLY A 211 14.43 -25.04 -5.29
N PHE A 212 15.68 -24.72 -5.53
CA PHE A 212 16.24 -23.38 -5.33
C PHE A 212 16.54 -22.73 -6.66
N ALA A 213 16.26 -21.43 -6.75
CA ALA A 213 16.53 -20.62 -7.94
C ALA A 213 16.80 -19.17 -7.56
N ARG A 214 17.10 -18.33 -8.55
CA ARG A 214 17.20 -16.88 -8.39
C ARG A 214 16.23 -16.14 -9.30
N ILE A 215 15.69 -15.02 -8.82
CA ILE A 215 14.99 -14.04 -9.65
C ILE A 215 15.61 -12.67 -9.35
N HIS A 216 16.12 -12.01 -10.38
CA HIS A 216 16.85 -10.75 -10.26
C HIS A 216 17.97 -10.80 -9.19
N GLY A 217 18.69 -11.91 -9.16
CA GLY A 217 19.80 -12.22 -8.26
C GLY A 217 19.39 -12.70 -6.86
N GLN A 218 18.11 -12.58 -6.48
CA GLN A 218 17.59 -12.93 -5.16
C GLN A 218 17.32 -14.44 -5.09
N LEU A 219 17.98 -15.14 -4.14
CA LEU A 219 17.77 -16.57 -3.92
C LEU A 219 16.39 -16.82 -3.31
N LEU A 220 15.67 -17.81 -3.85
CA LEU A 220 14.35 -18.21 -3.38
C LEU A 220 14.15 -19.73 -3.48
N GLY A 221 13.16 -20.24 -2.74
CA GLY A 221 12.66 -21.61 -2.88
C GLY A 221 11.39 -21.64 -3.72
N ILE A 222 11.32 -22.56 -4.67
CA ILE A 222 10.13 -22.84 -5.50
C ILE A 222 9.49 -24.13 -5.00
N VAL A 223 8.16 -24.14 -4.96
CA VAL A 223 7.28 -25.27 -4.62
C VAL A 223 6.12 -25.30 -5.60
#